data_AF-A0A699RIY0-F1
#
_entry.id   AF-A0A699RIY0-F1
#
_cell.length_a   1.000
_cell.length_b   1.000
_cell.length_c   1.000
_cell.angle_alpha   90.00
_cell.angle_beta   90.00
_cell.angle_gamma   90.00
#
_symmetry.space_group_name_H-M   'P 1'
#
loop_
_entity.id
_entity.type
_entity.pdbx_description
1 polymer ?
#
loop_
_entity_poly.entity_id
_entity_poly.type
_entity_poly.pdbx_seq_one_letter_code
_entity_poly.pdbx_strand_id
1 'polypeptide(L)'
;KVHPSLNELSGLSKNMSDRILAILNSTVESLEAEKQSRIEKLLSLGNSLKNLWELMDTPYIERQLFSSIFSSTSLTNISTPGSLAITMIEQAEAEVERLDQLKASKMKELLVKKRTELVEICRRSHMEVPSLSEMDHVVSSIKHG
;
A
#
# COMPACT_ATOMS: atom_id res chain seq x y z
N LYS A 1 -5.12 14.14 -17.30
CA LYS A 1 -5.77 13.27 -18.31
C LYS A 1 -7.26 13.56 -18.27
N VAL A 2 -7.89 13.78 -19.43
CA VAL A 2 -9.34 13.97 -19.55
C VAL A 2 -10.03 12.61 -19.44
N HIS A 3 -11.18 12.53 -18.77
CA HIS A 3 -11.92 11.29 -18.59
C HIS A 3 -12.41 10.75 -19.96
N PRO A 4 -12.32 9.43 -20.24
CA PRO A 4 -12.70 8.86 -21.54
C PRO A 4 -14.13 9.20 -21.99
N SER A 5 -15.07 9.34 -21.06
CA SER A 5 -16.46 9.72 -21.36
C SER A 5 -16.62 11.12 -21.97
N LEU A 6 -15.69 12.04 -21.69
CA LEU A 6 -15.68 13.40 -22.28
C LEU A 6 -15.11 13.41 -23.71
N ASN A 7 -14.39 12.35 -24.10
CA ASN A 7 -13.87 12.22 -25.46
C ASN A 7 -15.01 12.04 -26.48
N GLU A 8 -16.15 11.49 -26.06
CA GLU A 8 -17.36 11.35 -26.90
C GLU A 8 -18.05 12.69 -27.22
N LEU A 9 -17.77 13.74 -26.43
CA LEU A 9 -18.27 15.10 -26.70
C LEU A 9 -17.41 15.84 -27.73
N SER A 10 -16.20 15.34 -28.01
CA SER A 10 -15.28 15.90 -29.01
C SER A 10 -15.77 15.59 -30.42
N GLY A 11 -16.55 16.52 -31.00
CA GLY A 11 -17.09 16.42 -32.36
C GLY A 11 -18.61 16.53 -32.45
N LEU A 12 -19.31 16.70 -31.32
CA LEU A 12 -20.75 16.91 -31.32
C LEU A 12 -21.09 18.38 -31.63
N SER A 13 -21.88 18.58 -32.68
CA SER A 13 -22.46 19.88 -33.08
C SER A 13 -23.20 20.54 -31.90
N LYS A 14 -23.32 21.88 -31.93
CA LYS A 14 -23.97 22.74 -30.92
C LYS A 14 -25.49 22.50 -30.76
N ASN A 15 -26.02 21.35 -31.15
CA ASN A 15 -27.40 20.99 -30.90
C ASN A 15 -27.55 20.40 -29.49
N MET A 16 -27.98 21.25 -28.56
CA MET A 16 -28.37 20.98 -27.17
C MET A 16 -29.50 19.94 -27.07
N SER A 17 -29.26 18.72 -27.52
CA SER A 17 -30.20 17.61 -27.45
C SER A 17 -30.01 16.87 -26.12
N ASP A 18 -31.07 16.30 -25.55
CA ASP A 18 -31.08 15.51 -24.31
C ASP A 18 -29.92 14.50 -24.20
N ARG A 19 -29.39 14.06 -25.34
CA ARG A 19 -28.15 13.27 -25.44
C ARG A 19 -26.93 13.93 -24.77
N ILE A 20 -26.70 15.23 -24.97
CA ILE A 20 -25.58 15.95 -24.34
C ILE A 20 -25.77 15.98 -22.83
N LEU A 21 -26.99 16.25 -22.36
CA LEU A 21 -27.32 16.23 -20.93
C LEU A 21 -27.12 14.82 -20.34
N ALA A 22 -27.53 13.77 -21.04
CA ALA A 22 -27.31 12.39 -20.60
C ALA A 22 -25.82 12.01 -20.49
N ILE A 23 -24.99 12.39 -21.47
CA ILE A 23 -23.54 12.15 -21.43
C ILE A 23 -22.89 12.92 -20.28
N LEU A 24 -23.29 14.18 -20.07
CA LEU A 24 -22.80 14.97 -18.94
C LEU A 24 -23.20 14.33 -17.61
N ASN A 25 -24.46 13.92 -17.45
CA ASN A 25 -24.94 13.27 -16.23
C ASN A 25 -24.16 11.97 -15.95
N SER A 26 -24.04 11.09 -16.95
CA SER A 26 -23.27 9.86 -16.83
C SER A 26 -21.78 10.12 -16.53
N THR A 27 -21.20 11.18 -17.11
CA THR A 27 -19.82 11.57 -16.80
C THR A 27 -19.69 12.04 -15.36
N VAL A 28 -20.64 12.83 -14.84
CA VAL A 28 -20.64 13.26 -13.43
C VAL A 28 -20.70 12.05 -12.51
N GLU A 29 -21.64 11.13 -12.74
CA GLU A 29 -21.76 9.89 -11.96
C GLU A 29 -20.47 9.06 -11.98
N SER A 30 -19.86 8.90 -13.16
CA SER A 30 -18.59 8.18 -13.31
C SER A 30 -17.43 8.86 -12.56
N LEU A 31 -17.38 10.20 -12.57
CA LEU A 31 -16.34 10.96 -11.86
C LEU A 31 -16.53 10.91 -10.34
N GLU A 32 -17.77 10.90 -9.86
CA GLU A 32 -18.09 10.72 -8.45
C GLU A 32 -17.69 9.32 -7.96
N ALA A 33 -17.99 8.28 -8.74
CA ALA A 33 -17.57 6.91 -8.44
C ALA A 33 -16.05 6.75 -8.42
N GLU A 34 -15.35 7.31 -9.41
CA GLU A 34 -13.89 7.30 -9.46
C GLU A 34 -13.27 8.06 -8.27
N LYS A 35 -13.84 9.22 -7.91
CA LYS A 35 -13.42 9.97 -6.73
C LYS A 35 -13.56 9.12 -5.47
N GLN A 36 -14.70 8.47 -5.27
CA GLN A 36 -14.95 7.63 -4.10
C GLN A 36 -13.99 6.43 -4.05
N SER A 37 -13.78 5.75 -5.17
CA SER A 37 -12.81 4.65 -5.31
C SER A 37 -11.39 5.07 -4.90
N ARG A 38 -10.93 6.25 -5.36
CA ARG A 38 -9.60 6.77 -5.00
C ARG A 38 -9.47 7.09 -3.52
N ILE A 39 -10.53 7.61 -2.90
CA ILE A 39 -10.56 7.89 -1.47
C ILE A 39 -10.40 6.58 -0.68
N GLU A 40 -11.20 5.57 -0.99
CA GLU A 40 -11.15 4.27 -0.32
C GLU A 40 -9.78 3.61 -0.48
N LYS A 41 -9.21 3.68 -1.69
CA LYS A 41 -7.88 3.14 -1.97
C LYS A 41 -6.78 3.86 -1.16
N LEU A 42 -6.80 5.19 -1.11
CA LEU A 42 -5.84 5.96 -0.29
C LEU A 42 -5.99 5.65 1.19
N LEU A 43 -7.22 5.53 1.71
CA LEU A 43 -7.47 5.16 3.11
C LEU A 43 -6.89 3.77 3.42
N SER A 44 -7.11 2.80 2.54
CA SER A 44 -6.56 1.44 2.67
C SER A 44 -5.02 1.44 2.67
N LEU A 45 -4.41 2.18 1.73
CA LEU A 45 -2.95 2.31 1.64
C LEU A 45 -2.37 3.04 2.85
N GLY A 46 -3.02 4.12 3.30
CA GLY A 46 -2.61 4.86 4.50
C GLY A 46 -2.61 3.99 5.76
N ASN A 47 -3.63 3.15 5.93
CA ASN A 47 -3.68 2.17 7.02
C ASN A 47 -2.56 1.12 6.91
N SER A 48 -2.31 0.61 5.70
CA SER A 48 -1.24 -0.37 5.45
C SER A 48 0.14 0.21 5.75
N LEU A 49 0.41 1.43 5.29
CA LEU A 49 1.65 2.16 5.58
C LEU A 49 1.83 2.39 7.08
N LYS A 50 0.79 2.83 7.77
CA LYS A 50 0.83 3.02 9.23
C LYS A 50 1.24 1.71 9.94
N ASN A 51 0.57 0.61 9.62
CA ASN A 51 0.85 -0.70 10.23
C ASN A 51 2.27 -1.17 9.92
N LEU A 52 2.74 -0.99 8.68
CA LEU A 52 4.09 -1.38 8.27
C LEU A 52 5.16 -0.53 8.96
N TRP A 53 4.98 0.78 9.07
CA TRP A 53 5.92 1.65 9.79
C TRP A 53 5.97 1.35 11.28
N GLU A 54 4.83 1.05 11.91
CA GLU A 54 4.77 0.61 13.31
C GLU A 54 5.49 -0.73 13.49
N LEU A 55 5.26 -1.69 12.60
CA LEU A 55 5.92 -3.00 12.65
C LEU A 55 7.44 -2.93 12.39
N MET A 56 7.87 -2.01 11.53
CA MET A 56 9.26 -1.89 11.10
C MET A 56 10.06 -0.87 11.90
N ASP A 57 9.48 -0.29 12.95
CA ASP A 57 10.05 0.81 13.75
C ASP A 57 10.59 1.96 12.87
N THR A 58 9.88 2.27 11.76
CA THR A 58 10.37 3.23 10.77
C THR A 58 10.49 4.64 11.39
N PRO A 59 11.63 5.34 11.24
CA PRO A 59 11.82 6.68 11.82
C PRO A 59 10.81 7.71 11.32
N TYR A 60 10.46 8.67 12.18
CA TYR A 60 9.50 9.74 11.83
C TYR A 60 9.88 10.53 10.58
N ILE A 61 11.18 10.79 10.37
CA ILE A 61 11.68 11.53 9.20
C ILE A 61 11.32 10.83 7.88
N GLU A 62 11.39 9.50 7.85
CA GLU A 62 10.98 8.70 6.68
C GLU A 62 9.46 8.73 6.51
N ARG A 63 8.69 8.68 7.60
CA ARG A 63 7.22 8.80 7.57
C ARG A 63 6.77 10.18 7.06
N GLN A 64 7.52 11.24 7.38
CA GLN A 64 7.18 12.61 7.03
C GLN A 64 7.16 12.87 5.51
N LEU A 65 7.95 12.12 4.74
CA LEU A 65 7.93 12.16 3.27
C LEU A 65 6.55 11.81 2.69
N PHE A 66 5.72 11.09 3.45
CA PHE A 66 4.37 10.67 3.08
C PHE A 66 3.28 11.45 3.85
N SER A 67 3.64 12.55 4.50
CA SER A 67 2.70 13.38 5.29
C SER A 67 1.52 13.91 4.47
N SER A 68 1.71 14.16 3.17
CA SER A 68 0.67 14.58 2.23
C SER A 68 -0.37 13.48 1.96
N ILE A 69 0.06 12.21 1.94
CA ILE A 69 -0.82 11.04 1.85
C ILE A 69 -1.62 10.94 3.16
N PHE A 70 -0.94 11.09 4.29
CA PHE A 70 -1.57 11.00 5.60
C PHE A 70 -2.61 12.11 5.85
N SER A 71 -2.31 13.34 5.45
CA SER A 71 -3.24 14.47 5.55
C SER A 71 -4.47 14.28 4.66
N SER A 72 -4.31 13.59 3.52
CA SER A 72 -5.41 13.23 2.61
C SER A 72 -6.27 12.08 3.17
N THR A 73 -5.68 11.16 3.94
CA THR A 73 -6.39 10.04 4.58
C THR A 73 -7.04 10.39 5.92
N SER A 74 -6.58 11.47 6.57
CA SER A 74 -7.24 12.06 7.72
C SER A 74 -8.56 12.69 7.25
N LEU A 75 -9.67 12.06 7.67
CA LEU A 75 -11.08 12.16 7.24
C LEU A 75 -11.73 13.55 6.99
N THR A 76 -10.98 14.64 6.90
CA THR A 76 -11.55 16.01 6.82
C THR A 76 -10.94 16.91 5.75
N ASN A 77 -9.88 16.52 5.03
CA ASN A 77 -9.12 17.43 4.15
C ASN A 77 -8.93 16.99 2.68
N ILE A 78 -9.82 16.13 2.15
CA ILE A 78 -9.85 15.79 0.71
C ILE A 78 -10.24 17.02 -0.16
N SER A 79 -10.48 18.17 0.48
CA SER A 79 -10.77 19.44 -0.17
C SER A 79 -9.55 20.06 -0.89
N THR A 80 -8.33 19.59 -0.62
CA THR A 80 -7.14 20.14 -1.29
C THR A 80 -7.01 19.63 -2.73
N PRO A 81 -6.85 20.53 -3.72
CA PRO A 81 -6.61 20.13 -5.11
C PRO A 81 -5.38 19.23 -5.22
N GLY A 82 -5.52 18.09 -5.90
CA GLY A 82 -4.42 17.13 -6.08
C GLY A 82 -4.27 16.07 -4.99
N SER A 83 -5.04 16.14 -3.90
CA SER A 83 -5.05 15.08 -2.85
C SER A 83 -5.42 13.69 -3.37
N LEU A 84 -6.23 13.63 -4.44
CA LEU A 84 -6.62 12.38 -5.14
C LEU A 84 -5.91 12.19 -6.49
N ALA A 85 -4.73 12.81 -6.64
CA ALA A 85 -3.91 12.61 -7.81
C ALA A 85 -3.46 11.14 -7.91
N ILE A 86 -3.44 10.61 -9.13
CA ILE A 86 -3.00 9.22 -9.38
C ILE A 86 -1.57 9.03 -8.88
N THR A 87 -0.70 10.02 -9.05
CA THR A 87 0.69 10.00 -8.56
C THR A 87 0.79 9.78 -7.06
N MET A 88 -0.19 10.27 -6.29
CA MET A 88 -0.25 10.08 -4.84
C MET A 88 -0.53 8.62 -4.48
N ILE A 89 -1.46 7.99 -5.21
CA ILE A 89 -1.78 6.57 -5.06
C ILE A 89 -0.57 5.72 -5.44
N GLU A 90 0.04 6.00 -6.60
CA GLU A 90 1.23 5.28 -7.09
C GLU A 90 2.39 5.38 -6.09
N GLN A 91 2.62 6.55 -5.50
CA GLN A 91 3.65 6.74 -4.49
C GLN A 91 3.36 5.94 -3.21
N ALA A 92 2.10 5.89 -2.76
CA ALA A 92 1.70 5.09 -1.61
C ALA A 92 1.87 3.59 -1.88
N GLU A 93 1.46 3.11 -3.06
CA GLU A 93 1.62 1.71 -3.47
C GLU A 93 3.10 1.30 -3.51
N ALA A 94 3.95 2.13 -4.13
CA ALA A 94 5.38 1.87 -4.22
C ALA A 94 6.04 1.79 -2.83
N GLU A 95 5.62 2.62 -1.88
CA GLU A 95 6.16 2.57 -0.52
C GLU A 95 5.68 1.35 0.27
N VAL A 96 4.41 0.96 0.13
CA VAL A 96 3.90 -0.29 0.71
C VAL A 96 4.73 -1.47 0.20
N GLU A 97 4.93 -1.57 -1.12
CA GLU A 97 5.73 -2.63 -1.73
C GLU A 97 7.18 -2.62 -1.21
N ARG A 98 7.81 -1.45 -1.15
CA ARG A 98 9.19 -1.32 -0.64
C ARG A 98 9.30 -1.79 0.81
N LEU A 99 8.34 -1.42 1.67
CA LEU A 99 8.32 -1.83 3.07
C LEU A 99 8.07 -3.33 3.24
N ASP A 100 7.20 -3.93 2.43
CA ASP A 100 6.97 -5.37 2.43
C ASP A 100 8.22 -6.15 2.02
N GLN A 101 8.93 -5.68 0.99
CA GLN A 101 10.21 -6.27 0.58
C GLN A 101 11.28 -6.13 1.68
N LEU A 102 11.34 -4.97 2.35
CA LEU A 102 12.26 -4.74 3.47
C LEU A 102 11.92 -5.66 4.65
N LYS A 103 10.64 -5.82 4.98
CA LYS A 103 10.14 -6.73 6.01
C LYS A 103 10.55 -8.17 5.71
N ALA A 104 10.35 -8.64 4.48
CA ALA A 104 10.75 -9.99 4.06
C ALA A 104 12.27 -10.18 4.19
N SER A 105 13.06 -9.17 3.80
CA SER A 105 14.53 -9.19 3.91
C SER A 105 14.99 -9.26 5.36
N LYS A 106 14.43 -8.42 6.25
CA LYS A 106 14.74 -8.45 7.69
C LYS A 106 14.32 -9.77 8.34
N MET A 107 13.16 -10.32 7.97
CA MET A 107 12.70 -11.61 8.48
C MET A 107 13.68 -12.74 8.11
N LYS A 108 14.18 -12.74 6.87
CA LYS A 108 15.19 -13.70 6.41
C LYS A 108 16.49 -13.56 7.20
N GLU A 109 16.96 -12.33 7.42
CA GLU A 109 18.17 -12.06 8.22
C GLU A 109 18.00 -12.54 9.67
N LEU A 110 16.87 -12.21 10.30
CA LEU A 110 16.56 -12.62 11.67
C LEU A 110 16.52 -14.15 11.80
N LEU A 111 15.93 -14.83 10.82
CA LEU A 111 15.88 -16.29 10.78
C LEU A 111 17.28 -16.90 10.75
N VAL A 112 18.17 -16.37 9.91
CA VAL A 112 19.57 -16.82 9.84
C VAL A 112 20.27 -16.58 11.18
N LYS A 113 20.12 -15.40 11.79
CA LYS A 113 20.71 -15.10 13.11
C LYS A 113 20.23 -16.07 14.19
N LYS A 114 18.93 -16.34 14.25
CA LYS A 114 18.34 -17.26 15.23
C LYS A 114 18.81 -18.70 15.03
N ARG A 115 19.02 -19.15 13.79
CA ARG A 115 19.63 -20.45 13.50
C ARG A 115 21.06 -20.53 14.01
N THR A 116 21.88 -19.52 13.70
CA THR A 116 23.26 -19.47 14.17
C THR A 116 23.34 -19.44 15.69
N GLU A 117 22.49 -18.66 16.36
CA GLU A 117 22.39 -18.60 17.82
C GLU A 117 22.05 -19.97 18.42
N LEU A 118 21.06 -20.67 17.85
CA LEU A 118 20.67 -22.01 18.28
C LEU A 118 21.83 -23.02 18.15
N VAL A 119 22.50 -23.04 17.01
CA VAL A 119 23.65 -23.92 16.76
C VAL A 119 24.76 -23.66 17.77
N GLU A 120 25.08 -22.39 18.05
CA GLU A 120 26.10 -22.03 19.03
C GLU A 120 25.73 -22.44 20.45
N ILE A 121 24.46 -22.30 20.84
CA ILE A 121 23.97 -22.78 22.14
C ILE A 121 24.12 -24.30 22.23
N CYS A 122 23.64 -25.05 21.24
CA CYS A 122 23.77 -26.52 21.22
C CYS A 122 25.24 -26.94 21.37
N ARG A 123 26.14 -26.33 20.59
CA ARG A 123 27.57 -26.63 20.62
C ARG A 123 28.20 -26.34 22.00
N ARG A 124 27.86 -25.20 22.62
CA ARG A 124 28.38 -24.81 23.95
C ARG A 124 27.83 -25.69 25.07
N SER A 125 26.59 -26.16 24.92
CA SER A 125 25.92 -27.03 25.87
C SER A 125 26.15 -28.53 25.60
N HIS A 126 26.98 -28.87 24.61
CA HIS A 126 27.22 -30.25 24.16
C HIS A 126 25.93 -31.02 23.79
N MET A 127 24.91 -30.30 23.33
CA MET A 127 23.67 -30.86 22.80
C MET A 127 23.80 -31.16 21.31
N GLU A 128 22.97 -32.09 20.82
CA GLU A 128 22.85 -32.37 19.39
C GLU A 128 22.39 -31.11 18.64
N VAL A 129 23.01 -30.85 17.49
CA VAL A 129 22.67 -29.71 16.63
C VAL A 129 21.57 -30.17 15.67
N PRO A 130 20.38 -29.53 15.70
CA PRO A 130 19.32 -29.86 14.76
C PRO A 130 19.75 -29.62 13.31
N SER A 131 19.24 -30.45 12.40
CA SER A 131 19.42 -30.28 10.96
C SER A 131 18.68 -29.04 10.43
N LEU A 132 19.08 -28.55 9.26
CA LEU A 132 18.39 -27.45 8.58
C LEU A 132 16.91 -27.75 8.34
N SER A 133 16.58 -29.00 7.98
CA SER A 133 15.20 -29.43 7.73
C SER A 133 14.32 -29.36 8.98
N GLU A 134 14.85 -29.76 10.15
CA GLU A 134 14.13 -29.68 11.42
C GLU A 134 13.88 -28.22 11.82
N MET A 135 14.87 -27.35 11.62
CA MET A 135 14.73 -25.92 11.87
C MET A 135 13.76 -25.24 10.89
N ASP A 136 13.73 -25.65 9.62
CA ASP A 136 12.76 -25.15 8.62
C ASP A 136 11.32 -25.59 8.95
N HIS A 137 11.14 -26.83 9.41
CA HIS A 137 9.83 -27.35 9.81
C HIS A 137 9.20 -26.50 10.92
N VAL A 138 9.94 -26.18 11.99
CA VAL A 138 9.45 -25.32 13.09
C VAL A 138 8.98 -23.95 12.59
N VAL A 139 9.72 -23.33 11.68
CA VAL A 139 9.36 -22.02 11.10
C VAL A 139 8.08 -22.12 10.26
N SER A 140 7.92 -23.20 9.50
CA SER A 140 6.72 -23.43 8.71
C SER A 140 5.46 -23.65 9.57
N SER A 141 5.60 -24.26 10.75
CA SER A 141 4.50 -24.44 11.70
C SER A 141 4.03 -23.14 12.33
N ILE A 142 4.92 -22.15 12.52
CA ILE A 142 4.56 -20.82 13.07
C ILE A 142 3.73 -20.00 12.08
N LYS A 143 3.90 -20.17 10.77
CA LYS A 143 3.17 -19.41 9.73
C LYS A 143 1.67 -19.76 9.62
N HIS A 144 1.23 -20.86 10.26
CA HIS A 144 -0.14 -21.34 10.19
C HIS A 144 -0.94 -21.09 11.49
N GLY A 145 -0.41 -20.28 12.40
CA GLY A 145 -1.06 -19.90 13.67
C GLY A 145 -1.61 -18.48 13.65
#